data_AF-A0A928T2S9-F1
#
_entry.id   AF-A0A928T2S9-F1
#
_cell.length_a   1.000
_cell.length_b   1.000
_cell.length_c   1.000
_cell.angle_alpha   90.00
_cell.angle_beta   90.00
_cell.angle_gamma   90.00
#
_symmetry.space_group_name_H-M   'P 1'
#
loop_
_entity.id
_entity.type
_entity.pdbx_description
1 polymer ?
#
loop_
_entity_poly.entity_id
_entity_poly.type
_entity_poly.pdbx_seq_one_letter_code
_entity_poly.pdbx_strand_id
1 'polypeptide(L)' 'MDRPAAIAQIREACKNIALQFMKIHPAVPGLQDEETQKECLRCAHEMTVLLETIKKKIGRLERADDSTLL' A
#
# COMPACT_ATOMS: atom_id res chain seq x y z
N MET A 1 7.18 12.91 17.30
CA MET A 1 7.31 12.93 15.83
C MET A 1 6.41 14.04 15.32
N ASP A 2 6.90 14.89 14.42
CA ASP A 2 6.07 15.92 13.78
C ASP A 2 5.32 15.34 12.56
N ARG A 3 4.44 16.15 11.96
CA ARG A 3 3.61 15.72 10.83
C ARG A 3 4.45 15.30 9.60
N PRO A 4 5.48 16.06 9.16
CA PRO A 4 6.33 15.64 8.04
C PRO A 4 7.01 14.30 8.28
N ALA A 5 7.57 14.08 9.49
CA ALA A 5 8.20 12.79 9.82
C ALA A 5 7.18 11.64 9.85
N ALA A 6 5.95 11.89 10.33
CA ALA A 6 4.89 10.88 10.30
C ALA A 6 4.47 10.53 8.86
N ILE A 7 4.34 11.52 7.97
CA ILE A 7 4.03 11.31 6.55
C ILE A 7 5.14 10.49 5.88
N ALA A 8 6.40 10.84 6.10
CA ALA A 8 7.54 10.11 5.56
C ALA A 8 7.57 8.65 6.03
N GLN A 9 7.35 8.41 7.33
CA GLN A 9 7.29 7.06 7.89
C GLN A 9 6.16 6.24 7.25
N ILE A 10 4.96 6.81 7.11
CA ILE A 10 3.81 6.10 6.51
C ILE A 10 4.07 5.81 5.04
N ARG A 11 4.66 6.74 4.27
CA ARG A 11 5.01 6.52 2.86
C ARG A 11 5.98 5.37 2.69
N GLU A 12 7.02 5.32 3.52
CA GLU A 12 8.01 4.25 3.48
C GLU A 12 7.39 2.90 3.89
N ALA A 13 6.56 2.87 4.93
CA ALA A 13 5.83 1.67 5.31
C ALA A 13 4.93 1.16 4.18
N CYS A 14 4.17 2.05 3.52
CA CYS A 14 3.32 1.67 2.38
C CYS A 14 4.13 1.11 1.21
N LYS A 15 5.29 1.71 0.90
CA LYS A 15 6.20 1.19 -0.13
C LYS A 15 6.67 -0.22 0.20
N ASN A 16 7.09 -0.45 1.44
CA ASN A 16 7.61 -1.75 1.87
C ASN A 16 6.53 -2.85 1.85
N ILE A 17 5.29 -2.53 2.25
CA ILE A 17 4.15 -3.44 2.17
C ILE A 17 3.86 -3.79 0.70
N ALA A 18 3.82 -2.80 -0.20
CA ALA A 18 3.61 -3.04 -1.63
C ALA A 18 4.67 -3.98 -2.22
N LEU A 19 5.93 -3.80 -1.84
CA LEU A 19 7.03 -4.70 -2.26
C LEU A 19 6.83 -6.14 -1.76
N GLN A 20 6.24 -6.35 -0.57
CA GLN A 20 5.91 -7.71 -0.12
C GLN A 20 4.75 -8.31 -0.92
N PHE A 21 3.72 -7.54 -1.27
CA PHE A 21 2.63 -8.04 -2.12
C PHE A 21 3.12 -8.48 -3.50
N MET A 22 4.12 -7.80 -4.07
CA MET A 22 4.74 -8.22 -5.34
C MET A 22 5.40 -9.61 -5.27
N LYS A 23 5.72 -10.12 -4.08
CA LYS A 23 6.23 -11.48 -3.89
C LYS A 23 5.14 -12.54 -3.86
N ILE A 24 3.89 -12.15 -3.55
CA ILE A 24 2.76 -13.07 -3.46
C ILE A 24 2.41 -13.58 -4.86
N HIS A 25 2.21 -12.68 -5.83
CA HIS A 25 1.79 -13.03 -7.19
C HIS A 25 2.61 -14.16 -7.86
N PRO A 26 3.96 -14.15 -7.86
CA PRO A 26 4.75 -15.23 -8.44
C PRO A 26 4.76 -16.53 -7.60
N ALA A 27 4.42 -16.49 -6.31
CA ALA A 27 4.35 -17.67 -5.45
C ALA A 27 2.99 -18.40 -5.58
N VAL A 28 1.91 -17.67 -5.90
CA VAL A 28 0.55 -18.22 -6.03
C VAL A 28 0.48 -19.46 -6.96
N PRO A 29 1.09 -19.48 -8.16
CA PRO A 29 1.05 -20.66 -9.03
C PRO A 29 1.61 -21.94 -8.37
N GLY A 30 2.53 -21.81 -7.41
CA GLY A 30 3.12 -22.93 -6.69
C GLY A 30 2.17 -23.63 -5.71
N LEU A 31 1.00 -23.05 -5.42
CA LEU A 31 0.00 -23.64 -4.52
C LEU A 31 -0.74 -24.84 -5.12
N GLN A 32 -0.80 -24.92 -6.45
CA GLN A 32 -1.49 -25.99 -7.20
C GLN A 32 -2.96 -26.26 -6.76
N ASP A 33 -3.62 -25.27 -6.17
CA ASP A 33 -5.02 -25.33 -5.73
C ASP A 33 -5.77 -24.10 -6.25
N GLU A 34 -6.68 -24.31 -7.20
CA GLU A 34 -7.29 -23.22 -7.98
C GLU A 34 -8.13 -22.26 -7.11
N GLU A 35 -8.84 -22.80 -6.11
CA GLU A 35 -9.67 -22.00 -5.20
C GLU A 35 -8.79 -21.09 -4.34
N THR A 36 -7.76 -21.64 -3.70
CA THR A 36 -6.82 -20.87 -2.88
C THR A 36 -6.07 -19.86 -3.72
N GLN A 37 -5.67 -20.20 -4.95
CA GLN A 37 -4.97 -19.28 -5.85
C GLN A 37 -5.81 -18.04 -6.17
N LYS A 38 -7.09 -18.23 -6.54
CA LYS A 38 -8.01 -17.13 -6.82
C LYS A 38 -8.20 -16.24 -5.60
N GLU A 39 -8.37 -16.86 -4.44
CA GLU A 39 -8.61 -16.13 -3.19
C GLU A 39 -7.38 -15.32 -2.75
N CYS A 40 -6.17 -15.88 -2.89
CA CYS A 40 -4.91 -15.16 -2.63
C CYS A 40 -4.76 -13.93 -3.54
N LEU A 41 -5.04 -14.06 -4.84
CA LEU A 41 -4.95 -12.94 -5.79
C LEU A 41 -6.00 -11.86 -5.52
N ARG A 42 -7.24 -12.26 -5.19
CA ARG A 42 -8.32 -11.34 -4.78
C ARG A 42 -7.91 -10.54 -3.54
N CYS A 43 -7.46 -11.22 -2.49
CA CYS A 43 -7.03 -10.59 -1.25
C CYS A 43 -5.85 -9.64 -1.49
N ALA A 44 -4.81 -10.08 -2.22
CA ALA A 44 -3.65 -9.24 -2.52
C ALA A 44 -4.03 -7.97 -3.30
N HIS A 45 -4.98 -8.08 -4.23
CA HIS A 45 -5.51 -6.93 -4.95
C HIS A 45 -6.26 -5.96 -4.02
N GLU A 46 -7.19 -6.44 -3.21
CA GLU A 46 -7.96 -5.63 -2.27
C GLU A 46 -7.06 -4.89 -1.27
N MET A 47 -6.08 -5.60 -0.70
CA MET A 47 -5.09 -4.99 0.19
C MET A 47 -4.27 -3.90 -0.52
N THR A 48 -3.92 -4.10 -1.80
CA THR A 48 -3.23 -3.09 -2.60
C THR A 48 -4.10 -1.84 -2.79
N VAL A 49 -5.40 -1.99 -3.07
CA VAL A 49 -6.34 -0.87 -3.22
C VAL A 49 -6.47 -0.06 -1.92
N LEU A 50 -6.56 -0.74 -0.77
CA LEU A 50 -6.61 -0.09 0.54
C LEU A 50 -5.30 0.66 0.84
N LEU A 51 -4.16 0.08 0.50
CA LEU A 51 -2.85 0.71 0.65
C LEU A 51 -2.72 1.99 -0.21
N GLU A 52 -3.22 1.96 -1.44
CA GLU A 52 -3.26 3.15 -2.31
C GLU A 52 -4.21 4.23 -1.76
N THR A 53 -5.28 3.85 -1.06
CA THR A 53 -6.15 4.79 -0.37
C THR A 53 -5.41 5.54 0.73
N ILE A 54 -4.60 4.83 1.53
CA ILE A 54 -3.73 5.45 2.55
C ILE A 54 -2.76 6.43 1.89
N LYS A 55 -2.04 6.01 0.85
CA LYS A 55 -1.09 6.85 0.10
C LYS A 55 -1.72 8.11 -0.48
N LYS A 56 -2.94 8.00 -1.01
CA LYS A 56 -3.69 9.16 -1.53
C LYS A 56 -4.09 10.14 -0.42
N LYS A 57 -4.49 9.65 0.75
CA LYS A 57 -4.89 10.50 1.89
C LYS A 57 -3.70 11.25 2.47
N ILE A 58 -2.58 10.58 2.72
CA ILE A 58 -1.34 11.24 3.19
C ILE A 58 -0.81 12.25 2.17
N GLY A 59 -0.82 11.92 0.87
CA GLY A 59 -0.37 12.86 -0.17
C GLY A 59 -1.33 14.03 -0.43
N ARG A 60 -2.59 13.96 0.01
CA ARG A 60 -3.49 15.12 0.05
C ARG A 60 -3.20 15.99 1.28
N LEU A 61 -2.95 15.36 2.43
CA LEU A 61 -2.63 16.06 3.67
C LEU A 61 -1.34 16.88 3.55
N GLU A 62 -0.30 16.31 2.95
CA GLU A 62 0.98 16.98 2.69
C GLU A 62 0.80 18.24 1.82
N ARG A 63 0.07 18.13 0.69
CA ARG A 63 -0.20 19.26 -0.21
C ARG A 63 -1.08 20.35 0.39
N ALA A 64 -2.01 19.97 1.28
CA ALA A 64 -2.85 20.94 1.97
C ALA A 64 -2.00 21.80 2.92
N ASP A 65 -1.00 21.21 3.57
CA ASP A 65 -0.06 21.93 4.44
C ASP A 65 0.78 22.95 3.64
N ASP A 66 1.32 22.53 2.49
CA ASP A 66 2.07 23.40 1.56
C ASP A 66 1.23 24.58 1.06
N SER A 67 -0.09 24.40 0.90
CA SER A 67 -1.00 25.44 0.42
C SER A 67 -1.37 26.47 1.50
N THR A 68 -1.20 26.15 2.78
CA THR A 68 -1.43 27.07 3.91
C THR A 68 -0.21 27.91 4.28
N LEU A 69 0.96 27.62 3.70
CA LEU A 69 2.21 28.34 3.91
C LEU A 69 2.49 29.41 2.84
N LEU A 70 1.59 29.55 1.85
CA LEU A 70 1.59 30.60 0.80
C LEU A 70 0.56 31.68 1.14
#